data_AF-A0A5J4DRY0-F1
#
_entry.id   AF-A0A5J4DRY0-F1
#
_cell.length_a   1.000
_cell.length_b   1.000
_cell.length_c   1.000
_cell.angle_alpha   90.00
_cell.angle_beta   90.00
_cell.angle_gamma   90.00
#
_symmetry.space_group_name_H-M   'P 1'
#
loop_
_entity.id
_entity.type
_entity.pdbx_description
1 polymer ?
#
loop_
_entity_poly.entity_id
_entity_poly.type
_entity_poly.pdbx_seq_one_letter_code
_entity_poly.pdbx_strand_id
1 'polypeptide(L)' 'MKYISPNKLKLILLMFFGTGIWGIGMGLFTNFFYLTSLGVINICLGGFVGWIFLTQKPRSKDKRKK' A
#
# COMPACT_ATOMS: atom_id res chain seq x y z
N MET A 1 2.44 -5.12 -17.52
CA MET A 1 2.94 -4.60 -16.23
C MET A 1 4.26 -5.27 -15.90
N LYS A 2 5.31 -4.51 -15.55
CA LYS A 2 6.60 -5.07 -15.15
C LYS A 2 6.45 -5.79 -13.80
N TYR A 3 6.92 -7.03 -13.69
CA TYR A 3 6.82 -7.81 -12.45
C TYR A 3 7.65 -7.15 -11.35
N ILE A 4 7.00 -6.82 -10.24
CA ILE A 4 7.65 -6.26 -9.05
C ILE A 4 7.73 -7.38 -8.01
N SER A 5 8.84 -7.47 -7.28
CA SER A 5 9.00 -8.49 -6.25
C SER A 5 7.89 -8.35 -5.19
N PRO A 6 7.18 -9.44 -4.82
CA PRO A 6 6.07 -9.40 -3.88
C PRO A 6 6.48 -8.86 -2.51
N ASN A 7 7.74 -9.08 -2.10
CA ASN A 7 8.27 -8.55 -0.83
C ASN A 7 8.37 -7.02 -0.84
N LYS A 8 8.78 -6.43 -1.96
CA LYS A 8 8.85 -4.97 -2.11
C LYS A 8 7.45 -4.37 -2.15
N LEU A 9 6.52 -5.03 -2.86
CA LEU A 9 5.16 -4.54 -2.99
C LEU A 9 4.40 -4.61 -1.65
N LYS A 10 4.62 -5.67 -0.86
CA LYS A 10 4.10 -5.78 0.51
C LYS A 10 4.66 -4.70 1.45
N LEU A 11 5.94 -4.37 1.34
CA LEU A 11 6.56 -3.29 2.11
C LEU A 11 5.94 -1.93 1.75
N ILE A 12 5.80 -1.64 0.46
CA ILE A 12 5.18 -0.40 -0.03
C ILE A 12 3.74 -0.31 0.48
N LEU A 13 2.95 -1.38 0.36
CA LEU A 13 1.59 -1.43 0.90
C LEU A 13 1.54 -1.06 2.40
N LEU A 14 2.40 -1.68 3.21
CA LEU A 14 2.46 -1.42 4.65
C LEU A 14 2.82 0.04 4.95
N MET A 15 3.77 0.62 4.21
CA MET A 15 4.17 2.02 4.36
C MET A 15 3.01 2.97 4.05
N PHE A 16 2.29 2.76 2.95
CA PHE A 16 1.16 3.61 2.54
C PHE A 16 -0.01 3.51 3.55
N PHE A 17 -0.37 2.30 3.98
CA PHE A 17 -1.42 2.12 5.00
C PHE A 17 -1.02 2.68 6.37
N GLY A 18 0.20 2.41 6.83
CA GLY A 18 0.69 2.90 8.11
C GLY A 18 0.72 4.42 8.18
N THR A 19 1.30 5.06 7.16
CA THR A 19 1.36 6.53 7.09
C THR A 19 -0.02 7.15 6.85
N GLY A 20 -0.91 6.49 6.11
CA GLY A 20 -2.30 6.94 5.92
C GLY A 20 -3.12 6.92 7.21
N ILE A 21 -3.08 5.82 7.96
CA ILE A 21 -3.77 5.70 9.26
C ILE A 21 -3.24 6.75 10.25
N TRP A 22 -1.91 6.89 10.33
CA TRP A 22 -1.27 7.90 11.17
C TRP A 22 -1.71 9.33 10.78
N GLY A 23 -1.67 9.65 9.49
CA GLY A 23 -2.07 10.96 8.98
C GLY A 23 -3.54 11.29 9.25
N ILE A 24 -4.44 10.32 9.11
CA ILE A 24 -5.86 10.49 9.46
C ILE A 24 -6.01 10.74 10.97
N GLY A 25 -5.38 9.93 11.82
CA GLY A 25 -5.46 10.07 13.27
C GLY A 25 -4.93 11.42 13.76
N MET A 26 -3.75 11.82 13.29
CA MET A 26 -3.16 13.12 13.63
C MET A 26 -3.97 14.29 13.04
N GLY A 27 -4.47 14.17 11.81
CA GLY A 27 -5.27 15.20 11.17
C GLY A 27 -6.59 15.44 11.90
N LEU A 28 -7.26 14.37 12.35
CA LEU A 28 -8.45 14.47 13.19
C LEU A 28 -8.14 15.08 14.56
N PHE A 29 -7.05 14.64 15.20
CA PHE A 29 -6.64 15.16 16.51
C PHE A 29 -6.32 16.66 16.47
N THR A 30 -5.73 17.13 15.38
CA THR A 30 -5.32 18.54 15.19
C THR A 30 -6.35 19.39 14.43
N ASN A 31 -7.52 18.83 14.08
CA ASN A 31 -8.52 19.46 13.21
C ASN A 31 -7.96 19.99 11.87
N PHE A 32 -6.93 19.32 11.36
CA PHE A 32 -6.19 19.75 10.17
C PHE A 32 -6.70 19.02 8.93
N PHE A 33 -7.69 19.61 8.26
CA PHE A 33 -8.38 19.00 7.12
C PHE A 33 -7.44 18.48 6.02
N TYR A 34 -6.38 19.25 5.70
CA TYR A 34 -5.39 18.84 4.71
C TYR A 34 -4.61 17.58 5.12
N LEU A 35 -4.31 17.40 6.40
CA LEU A 35 -3.58 16.23 6.87
C LEU A 35 -4.47 14.99 6.82
N THR A 36 -5.75 15.14 7.19
CA THR A 36 -6.74 14.08 7.09
C THR A 36 -6.99 13.68 5.63
N SER A 37 -7.14 14.64 4.71
CA SER A 37 -7.36 14.35 3.29
C SER A 37 -6.15 13.68 2.64
N LEU A 38 -4.93 14.11 2.99
CA LEU A 38 -3.69 13.44 2.57
C LEU A 38 -3.62 12.00 3.11
N GLY A 39 -4.03 11.77 4.36
CA GLY A 39 -4.11 10.43 4.94
C GLY A 39 -5.10 9.51 4.21
N VAL A 40 -6.27 10.03 3.82
CA VAL A 40 -7.26 9.28 3.01
C VAL A 40 -6.71 8.93 1.64
N ILE A 41 -6.08 9.89 0.93
CA ILE A 41 -5.45 9.66 -0.37
C ILE A 41 -4.37 8.57 -0.27
N ASN A 42 -3.59 8.58 0.81
CA ASN A 42 -2.53 7.61 1.08
C ASN A 42 -3.09 6.19 1.30
N ILE A 43 -4.23 6.05 1.98
CA ILE A 43 -4.96 4.77 2.08
C ILE A 43 -5.50 4.32 0.71
N CYS A 44 -6.04 5.22 -0.11
CA CYS A 44 -6.49 4.88 -1.46
C CYS A 44 -5.33 4.35 -2.33
N LEU A 45 -4.16 4.98 -2.26
CA LEU A 45 -2.94 4.54 -2.93
C LEU A 45 -2.47 3.17 -2.40
N GLY A 46 -2.49 2.97 -1.08
CA GLY A 46 -2.22 1.68 -0.45
C GLY A 46 -3.18 0.58 -0.95
N GLY A 47 -4.48 0.89 -1.05
CA GLY A 47 -5.49 -0.01 -1.60
C GLY A 47 -5.25 -0.36 -3.06
N PHE A 48 -4.87 0.63 -3.89
CA PHE A 48 -4.51 0.40 -5.29
C PHE A 48 -3.25 -0.48 -5.44
N VAL A 49 -2.22 -0.25 -4.63
CA VAL A 49 -1.02 -1.11 -4.59
C VAL A 49 -1.37 -2.52 -4.12
N GLY A 50 -2.30 -2.65 -3.16
CA GLY A 50 -2.82 -3.94 -2.70
C GLY A 50 -3.59 -4.69 -3.77
N TRP A 51 -4.41 -3.98 -4.54
CA TRP A 51 -5.08 -4.54 -5.71
C TRP A 51 -4.07 -5.07 -6.73
N ILE A 52 -3.00 -4.31 -7.02
CA ILE A 52 -1.90 -4.77 -7.88
C ILE A 52 -1.20 -5.99 -7.29
N PHE A 53 -0.97 -6.02 -5.98
CA PHE A 53 -0.36 -7.17 -5.30
C PHE A 53 -1.21 -8.44 -5.44
N LEU A 54 -2.53 -8.32 -5.36
CA LEU A 54 -3.46 -9.45 -5.51
C LEU A 54 -3.64 -9.88 -6.97
N THR A 55 -3.64 -8.93 -7.92
CA THR A 55 -3.85 -9.20 -9.35
C THR A 55 -2.57 -9.52 -10.11
N GLN A 56 -1.39 -9.27 -9.52
CA GLN A 56 -0.13 -9.76 -10.02
C GLN A 56 -0.18 -11.30 -10.04
N LYS A 57 -0.43 -11.88 -11.22
CA LYS A 57 -0.24 -13.31 -11.42
C LYS A 57 1.20 -13.63 -11.00
N PRO A 58 1.41 -14.56 -10.07
CA PRO A 58 2.76 -14.96 -9.72
C PRO A 58 3.43 -15.39 -11.01
N ARG A 59 4.55 -14.75 -11.39
CA ARG A 59 5.47 -15.36 -12.36
C ARG A 59 5.72 -16.73 -11.76
N SER A 60 5.21 -17.77 -12.43
CA SER A 60 5.18 -19.16 -11.98
C SER A 60 6.27 -19.35 -10.94
N LYS A 61 5.89 -19.64 -9.69
CA LYS A 61 6.82 -20.33 -8.79
C LYS A 61 7.17 -21.57 -9.60
N ASP A 62 8.26 -21.49 -10.33
CA ASP A 62 8.80 -22.61 -11.04
C ASP A 62 9.10 -23.59 -9.91
N LYS A 63 8.18 -24.53 -9.71
CA LYS A 63 8.34 -25.64 -8.76
C LYS A 63 9.42 -26.60 -9.25
N ARG A 64 10.21 -26.20 -10.25
CA ARG A 64 11.46 -26.82 -10.64
C ARG A 64 12.58 -26.19 -9.82
N LYS A 65 12.95 -26.90 -8.74
CA LYS A 65 14.08 -26.69 -7.80
C LYS A 65 13.75 -25.88 -6.55
N LYS A 66 13.32 -26.53 -5.47
CA LYS A 66 14.15 -27.31 -4.55
C LYS A 66 13.25 -28.14 -3.62
#